data_AF-A0A254QFF0-F1
#
_entry.id   AF-A0A254QFF0-F1
#
_cell.length_a   1.000
_cell.length_b   1.000
_cell.length_c   1.000
_cell.angle_alpha   90.00
_cell.angle_beta   90.00
_cell.angle_gamma   90.00
#
_symmetry.space_group_name_H-M   'P 1'
#
loop_
_entity.id
_entity.type
_entity.pdbx_description
1 polymer ?
#
loop_
_entity_poly.entity_id
_entity_poly.type
_entity_poly.pdbx_seq_one_letter_code
_entity_poly.pdbx_strand_id
1 'polypeptide(L)'
;MALVVTIVAVYAQNQTVAFKSVVARTETRRAEAAAMAGVQRALADIQAVADAAGQPVTLEDSWATLGNNGAEEFMLGTDSFRIQIIDNAAKIDLNTITEAQLQNLNLTQEQIDSFLDWRDVGQSNRALGAKDDYYNGLTKPYNAHENQLQSVYELLDIKGFTPQNVLYPVDNTSSTSGSSALNDLALVEVVTTLNYSAATTPEGDGRVNVNNPQLNAQNFSQQAQIPLQTAQQIIAQRGTQPNGAFTALSQVLAVPGIINNQAVVRSVLDRMSVAPGEQLIGKININTAPETVLQAIPGISQDIATQIVDNRPTGGYTQLSELLSIGSDQAFVGAVADSLNVNSQ
;
A
#
# COMPACT_ATOMS: atom_id res chain seq x y z
N MET A 1 24.20 17.58 -65.15
CA MET A 1 23.23 16.49 -64.91
C MET A 1 23.48 15.81 -63.57
N ALA A 2 24.64 15.16 -63.33
CA ALA A 2 24.92 14.47 -62.06
C ALA A 2 24.83 15.37 -60.81
N LEU A 3 25.36 16.60 -60.88
CA LEU A 3 25.40 17.55 -59.75
C LEU A 3 24.00 18.04 -59.31
N VAL A 4 23.08 18.21 -60.27
CA VAL A 4 21.68 18.61 -60.00
C VAL A 4 20.90 17.45 -59.38
N VAL A 5 21.13 16.22 -59.83
CA VAL A 5 20.50 15.01 -59.27
C VAL A 5 20.94 14.78 -57.82
N THR A 6 22.22 15.01 -57.49
CA THR A 6 22.73 14.89 -56.12
C THR A 6 22.12 15.94 -55.19
N ILE A 7 22.00 17.20 -55.63
CA ILE A 7 21.38 18.27 -54.83
C ILE A 7 19.90 17.98 -54.56
N VAL A 8 19.16 17.53 -55.58
CA VAL A 8 17.74 17.16 -55.43
C VAL A 8 17.57 15.97 -54.49
N ALA A 9 18.45 14.96 -54.57
CA ALA A 9 18.43 13.80 -53.68
C ALA A 9 18.70 14.18 -52.22
N VAL A 10 19.70 15.02 -51.95
CA VAL A 10 20.02 15.52 -50.60
C VAL A 10 18.88 16.39 -50.05
N TYR A 11 18.29 17.25 -50.90
CA TYR A 11 17.12 18.06 -50.51
C TYR A 11 15.91 17.17 -50.18
N ALA A 12 15.60 16.17 -51.01
CA ALA A 12 14.51 15.23 -50.77
C ALA A 12 14.73 14.39 -49.49
N GLN A 13 15.97 13.96 -49.25
CA GLN A 13 16.34 13.23 -48.03
C GLN A 13 16.17 14.11 -46.77
N ASN A 14 16.62 15.37 -46.81
CA ASN A 14 16.43 16.31 -45.71
C ASN A 14 14.95 16.64 -45.45
N GLN A 15 14.15 16.82 -46.51
CA GLN A 15 12.69 17.00 -46.38
C GLN A 15 12.01 15.76 -45.78
N THR A 16 12.44 14.57 -46.16
CA THR A 16 11.91 13.31 -45.60
C THR A 16 12.25 13.17 -44.12
N VAL A 17 13.49 13.49 -43.71
CA VAL A 17 13.90 13.47 -42.30
C VAL A 17 13.15 14.52 -41.49
N ALA A 18 13.03 15.75 -42.00
CA ALA A 18 12.27 16.82 -41.36
C ALA A 18 10.79 16.43 -41.19
N PHE A 19 10.15 15.89 -42.25
CA PHE A 19 8.77 15.42 -42.21
C PHE A 19 8.57 14.30 -41.19
N LYS A 20 9.45 13.27 -41.20
CA LYS A 20 9.40 12.19 -40.19
C LYS A 20 9.56 12.72 -38.77
N SER A 21 10.43 13.72 -38.55
CA SER A 21 10.61 14.32 -37.23
C SER A 21 9.39 15.12 -36.78
N VAL A 22 8.70 15.80 -37.70
CA VAL A 22 7.45 16.52 -37.43
C VAL A 22 6.34 15.54 -37.10
N VAL A 23 6.19 14.47 -37.89
CA VAL A 23 5.23 13.40 -37.62
C VAL A 23 5.49 12.79 -36.25
N ALA A 24 6.73 12.39 -35.94
CA ALA A 24 7.07 11.81 -34.64
C ALA A 24 6.73 12.74 -33.45
N ARG A 25 7.01 14.05 -33.59
CA ARG A 25 6.64 15.05 -32.56
C ARG A 25 5.13 15.20 -32.41
N THR A 26 4.39 15.19 -33.51
CA THR A 26 2.93 15.26 -33.50
C THR A 26 2.33 14.01 -32.85
N GLU A 27 2.81 12.82 -33.21
CA GLU A 27 2.38 11.56 -32.60
C GLU A 27 2.71 11.51 -31.10
N THR A 28 3.89 12.01 -30.68
CA THR A 28 4.23 12.12 -29.25
C THR A 28 3.24 13.03 -28.52
N ARG A 29 2.93 14.21 -29.06
CA ARG A 29 1.95 15.13 -28.45
C ARG A 29 0.54 14.54 -28.41
N ARG A 30 0.17 13.76 -29.43
CA ARG A 30 -1.11 13.05 -29.48
C ARG A 30 -1.19 11.98 -28.39
N ALA A 31 -0.14 11.18 -28.24
CA ALA A 31 -0.03 10.20 -27.17
C ALA A 31 -0.07 10.85 -25.78
N GLU A 32 0.66 11.96 -25.58
CA GLU A 32 0.60 12.75 -24.34
C GLU A 32 -0.82 13.29 -24.08
N ALA A 33 -1.49 13.82 -25.10
CA ALA A 33 -2.87 14.30 -24.97
C ALA A 33 -3.86 13.18 -24.64
N ALA A 34 -3.71 12.00 -25.26
CA ALA A 34 -4.52 10.82 -24.97
C ALA A 34 -4.27 10.33 -23.54
N ALA A 35 -3.02 10.29 -23.08
CA ALA A 35 -2.69 9.94 -21.70
C ALA A 35 -3.27 10.94 -20.69
N MET A 36 -3.15 12.24 -20.96
CA MET A 36 -3.78 13.29 -20.13
C MET A 36 -5.30 13.18 -20.12
N ALA A 37 -5.94 12.84 -21.25
CA ALA A 37 -7.38 12.59 -21.29
C ALA A 37 -7.78 11.41 -20.38
N GLY A 38 -6.99 10.34 -20.37
CA GLY A 38 -7.14 9.24 -19.43
C GLY A 38 -7.03 9.67 -17.97
N VAL A 39 -6.01 10.47 -17.62
CA VAL A 39 -5.85 11.02 -16.27
C VAL A 39 -7.04 11.88 -15.86
N GLN A 40 -7.50 12.78 -16.74
CA GLN A 40 -8.67 13.63 -16.45
C GLN A 40 -9.95 12.81 -16.27
N ARG A 41 -10.12 11.75 -17.06
CA ARG A 41 -11.24 10.81 -16.88
C ARG A 41 -11.16 10.10 -15.53
N ALA A 42 -9.98 9.61 -15.16
CA ALA A 42 -9.78 8.95 -13.87
C ALA A 42 -10.08 9.90 -12.69
N LEU A 43 -9.60 11.15 -12.76
CA LEU A 43 -9.87 12.16 -11.73
C LEU A 43 -11.36 12.48 -11.59
N ALA A 44 -12.11 12.52 -12.70
CA ALA A 44 -13.55 12.76 -12.65
C ALA A 44 -14.31 11.63 -11.93
N ASP A 45 -13.92 10.37 -12.15
CA ASP A 45 -14.51 9.22 -11.48
C ASP A 45 -14.09 9.15 -9.98
N ILE A 46 -12.83 9.47 -9.65
CA ILE A 46 -12.35 9.49 -8.25
C ILE A 46 -13.02 10.59 -7.43
N GLN A 47 -13.25 11.78 -8.01
CA GLN A 47 -13.88 12.88 -7.26
C GLN A 47 -15.27 12.49 -6.75
N ALA A 48 -16.04 11.71 -7.53
CA ALA A 48 -17.35 11.21 -7.10
C ALA A 48 -17.27 10.27 -5.88
N VAL A 49 -16.14 9.58 -5.70
CA VAL A 49 -15.88 8.67 -4.57
C VAL A 49 -15.41 9.46 -3.35
N ALA A 50 -14.56 10.46 -3.54
CA ALA A 50 -14.10 11.37 -2.49
C ALA A 50 -15.27 12.11 -1.81
N ASP A 51 -16.33 12.42 -2.55
CA ASP A 51 -17.54 13.06 -2.03
C ASP A 51 -18.38 12.14 -1.13
N ALA A 52 -18.16 10.82 -1.15
CA ALA A 52 -18.81 9.81 -0.31
C ALA A 52 -18.02 9.50 0.99
N ALA A 53 -17.50 10.55 1.64
CA ALA A 53 -16.65 10.43 2.82
C ALA A 53 -17.25 9.50 3.90
N GLY A 54 -16.44 8.56 4.38
CA GLY A 54 -16.83 7.59 5.41
C GLY A 54 -17.44 6.29 4.86
N GLN A 55 -17.69 6.17 3.55
CA GLN A 55 -18.03 4.89 2.92
C GLN A 55 -16.77 4.06 2.64
N PRO A 56 -16.84 2.72 2.70
CA PRO A 56 -15.72 1.87 2.32
C PRO A 56 -15.37 2.06 0.83
N VAL A 57 -14.08 1.98 0.52
CA VAL A 57 -13.57 1.98 -0.86
C VAL A 57 -13.45 0.53 -1.31
N THR A 58 -14.10 0.17 -2.41
CA THR A 58 -14.29 -1.24 -2.83
C THR A 58 -13.99 -1.46 -4.32
N LEU A 59 -13.84 -2.73 -4.71
CA LEU A 59 -13.72 -3.11 -6.12
C LEU A 59 -15.04 -3.04 -6.90
N GLU A 60 -16.17 -2.79 -6.23
CA GLU A 60 -17.48 -2.60 -6.86
C GLU A 60 -17.74 -1.15 -7.27
N ASP A 61 -16.89 -0.22 -6.81
CA ASP A 61 -17.05 1.20 -7.08
C ASP A 61 -16.80 1.54 -8.56
N SER A 62 -17.34 2.67 -9.02
CA SER A 62 -17.20 3.10 -10.42
C SER A 62 -15.73 3.30 -10.82
N TRP A 63 -14.89 3.83 -9.92
CA TRP A 63 -13.47 4.02 -10.19
C TRP A 63 -12.75 2.70 -10.46
N ALA A 64 -13.11 1.63 -9.75
CA ALA A 64 -12.44 0.33 -9.84
C ALA A 64 -12.84 -0.43 -11.10
N THR A 65 -14.08 -0.26 -11.54
CA THR A 65 -14.64 -0.92 -12.74
C THR A 65 -14.36 -0.14 -14.03
N LEU A 66 -14.01 1.15 -13.94
CA LEU A 66 -13.65 2.00 -15.06
C LEU A 66 -12.51 1.39 -15.90
N GLY A 67 -12.73 1.32 -17.21
CA GLY A 67 -11.73 0.82 -18.14
C GLY A 67 -11.61 -0.70 -18.17
N ASN A 68 -12.47 -1.42 -17.43
CA ASN A 68 -12.50 -2.88 -17.35
C ASN A 68 -11.10 -3.48 -17.11
N ASN A 69 -10.43 -3.06 -16.04
CA ASN A 69 -9.05 -3.46 -15.73
C ASN A 69 -8.05 -3.16 -16.87
N GLY A 70 -8.22 -2.02 -17.54
CA GLY A 70 -7.37 -1.62 -18.68
C GLY A 70 -7.67 -2.34 -19.99
N ALA A 71 -8.73 -3.14 -20.08
CA ALA A 71 -9.12 -3.82 -21.31
C ALA A 71 -9.92 -2.91 -22.27
N GLU A 72 -10.68 -1.94 -21.73
CA GLU A 72 -11.50 -1.03 -22.52
C GLU A 72 -10.66 0.04 -23.21
N GLU A 73 -10.95 0.27 -24.50
CA GLU A 73 -10.33 1.30 -25.31
C GLU A 73 -11.24 2.52 -25.45
N PHE A 74 -10.76 3.69 -24.99
CA PHE A 74 -11.46 4.96 -25.09
C PHE A 74 -10.99 5.73 -26.32
N MET A 75 -11.92 6.06 -27.22
CA MET A 75 -11.61 6.77 -28.46
C MET A 75 -11.46 8.29 -28.23
N LEU A 76 -10.38 8.87 -28.74
CA LEU A 76 -10.10 10.31 -28.80
C LEU A 76 -9.82 10.72 -30.25
N GLY A 77 -10.90 10.90 -31.03
CA GLY A 77 -10.77 11.16 -32.46
C GLY A 77 -10.21 9.94 -33.22
N THR A 78 -8.99 10.05 -33.73
CA THR A 78 -8.27 8.92 -34.38
C THR A 78 -7.39 8.14 -33.42
N ASP A 79 -7.16 8.68 -32.22
CA ASP A 79 -6.27 8.10 -31.23
C ASP A 79 -7.11 7.40 -30.16
N SER A 80 -6.46 6.62 -29.29
CA SER A 80 -7.13 5.95 -28.20
C SER A 80 -6.26 5.89 -26.95
N PHE A 81 -6.89 5.64 -25.81
CA PHE A 81 -6.18 5.35 -24.57
C PHE A 81 -6.91 4.24 -23.80
N ARG A 82 -6.16 3.61 -22.88
CA ARG A 82 -6.67 2.65 -21.90
C ARG A 82 -6.30 3.15 -20.51
N ILE A 83 -7.17 2.90 -19.53
CA ILE A 83 -6.94 3.28 -18.15
C ILE A 83 -7.33 2.14 -17.22
N GLN A 84 -6.63 2.08 -16.10
CA GLN A 84 -7.00 1.29 -14.93
C GLN A 84 -6.64 2.14 -13.72
N ILE A 85 -7.54 2.18 -12.75
CA ILE A 85 -7.29 2.81 -11.45
C ILE A 85 -7.10 1.68 -10.44
N ILE A 86 -6.08 1.81 -9.60
CA ILE A 86 -5.73 0.81 -8.59
C ILE A 86 -5.67 1.53 -7.24
N ASP A 87 -6.26 0.91 -6.23
CA ASP A 87 -6.15 1.38 -4.85
C ASP A 87 -4.75 1.10 -4.30
N ASN A 88 -4.00 2.14 -3.93
CA ASN A 88 -2.68 1.97 -3.31
C ASN A 88 -2.76 1.33 -1.92
N ALA A 89 -3.88 1.47 -1.20
CA ALA A 89 -4.11 0.75 0.04
C ALA A 89 -4.39 -0.75 -0.19
N ALA A 90 -4.59 -1.20 -1.43
CA ALA A 90 -4.59 -2.63 -1.76
C ALA A 90 -3.18 -3.26 -1.70
N LYS A 91 -2.13 -2.43 -1.51
CA LYS A 91 -0.72 -2.83 -1.53
C LYS A 91 -0.04 -2.55 -0.18
N ILE A 92 1.11 -3.19 0.03
CA ILE A 92 1.93 -3.04 1.23
C ILE A 92 2.80 -1.79 1.10
N ASP A 93 2.72 -0.88 2.06
CA ASP A 93 3.54 0.32 2.07
C ASP A 93 4.94 0.04 2.62
N LEU A 94 5.96 0.19 1.78
CA LEU A 94 7.38 -0.01 2.11
C LEU A 94 7.86 0.92 3.23
N ASN A 95 7.26 2.11 3.37
CA ASN A 95 7.69 3.07 4.39
C ASN A 95 7.22 2.70 5.79
N THR A 96 6.20 1.84 5.91
CA THR A 96 5.63 1.37 7.18
C THR A 96 5.74 -0.14 7.37
N ILE A 97 6.20 -0.88 6.35
CA ILE A 97 6.34 -2.34 6.39
C ILE A 97 7.24 -2.78 7.55
N THR A 98 6.79 -3.81 8.26
CA THR A 98 7.54 -4.46 9.33
C THR A 98 8.51 -5.51 8.77
N GLU A 99 9.56 -5.83 9.52
CA GLU A 99 10.48 -6.91 9.14
C GLU A 99 9.77 -8.26 8.97
N ALA A 100 8.78 -8.55 9.81
CA ALA A 100 7.98 -9.77 9.72
C ALA A 100 7.15 -9.82 8.42
N GLN A 101 6.67 -8.68 7.91
CA GLN A 101 6.01 -8.63 6.60
C GLN A 101 7.02 -8.80 5.46
N LEU A 102 8.22 -8.20 5.55
CA LEU A 102 9.29 -8.40 4.56
C LEU A 102 9.70 -9.88 4.43
N GLN A 103 9.76 -10.59 5.55
CA GLN A 103 10.04 -12.03 5.57
C GLN A 103 8.99 -12.86 4.81
N ASN A 104 7.75 -12.37 4.71
CA ASN A 104 6.70 -13.03 3.96
C ASN A 104 6.69 -12.67 2.46
N LEU A 105 7.53 -11.71 2.01
CA LEU A 105 7.59 -11.27 0.59
C LEU A 105 8.62 -12.04 -0.26
N ASN A 106 9.00 -13.25 0.15
CA ASN A 106 9.99 -14.08 -0.55
C ASN A 106 11.30 -13.33 -0.85
N LEU A 107 11.71 -12.44 0.06
CA LEU A 107 12.97 -11.72 -0.03
C LEU A 107 14.08 -12.52 0.66
N THR A 108 15.28 -12.46 0.11
CA THR A 108 16.46 -12.99 0.78
C THR A 108 16.80 -12.14 2.02
N GLN A 109 17.47 -12.72 3.01
CA GLN A 109 17.90 -11.95 4.19
C GLN A 109 18.81 -10.76 3.81
N GLU A 110 19.63 -10.90 2.76
CA GLU A 110 20.45 -9.79 2.24
C GLU A 110 19.59 -8.62 1.74
N GLN A 111 18.50 -8.90 1.02
CA GLN A 111 17.57 -7.88 0.57
C GLN A 111 16.84 -7.21 1.74
N ILE A 112 16.40 -8.00 2.73
CA ILE A 112 15.71 -7.48 3.92
C ILE A 112 16.65 -6.56 4.71
N ASP A 113 17.85 -7.03 5.05
CA ASP A 113 18.84 -6.25 5.79
C ASP A 113 19.23 -4.98 5.02
N SER A 114 19.46 -5.08 3.71
CA SER A 114 19.85 -3.93 2.87
C SER A 114 18.71 -2.92 2.72
N PHE A 115 17.46 -3.38 2.59
CA PHE A 115 16.29 -2.51 2.56
C PHE A 115 16.11 -1.76 3.89
N LEU A 116 16.22 -2.46 5.01
CA LEU A 116 16.09 -1.83 6.32
C LEU A 116 17.25 -0.84 6.59
N ASP A 117 18.47 -1.16 6.18
CA ASP A 117 19.61 -0.23 6.29
C ASP A 117 19.50 0.98 5.37
N TRP A 118 18.83 0.82 4.23
CA TRP A 118 18.54 1.90 3.29
C TRP A 118 17.51 2.87 3.84
N ARG A 119 16.42 2.36 4.45
CA ARG A 119 15.32 3.17 4.99
C ARG A 119 15.63 3.75 6.38
N ASP A 120 16.25 2.97 7.25
CA ASP A 120 16.40 3.33 8.67
C ASP A 120 17.67 4.18 8.89
N VAL A 121 17.51 5.25 9.68
CA VAL A 121 18.61 6.14 10.09
C VAL A 121 19.63 5.43 10.98
N GLY A 122 20.92 5.72 10.79
CA GLY A 122 21.99 5.27 11.68
C GLY A 122 23.24 4.82 10.93
N GLN A 123 24.38 4.71 11.61
CA GLN A 123 25.67 4.47 10.95
C GLN A 123 26.07 3.00 10.83
N SER A 124 25.44 2.09 11.58
CA SER A 124 25.77 0.67 11.58
C SER A 124 24.88 -0.09 10.62
N ASN A 125 25.50 -0.92 9.77
CA ASN A 125 24.77 -1.84 8.91
C ASN A 125 24.44 -3.14 9.64
N ARG A 126 23.35 -3.78 9.21
CA ARG A 126 22.99 -5.16 9.58
C ARG A 126 23.97 -6.14 8.95
N ALA A 127 23.92 -7.41 9.39
CA ALA A 127 24.92 -8.43 9.06
C ALA A 127 25.11 -8.64 7.55
N LEU A 128 24.03 -8.62 6.77
CA LEU A 128 24.06 -8.74 5.31
C LEU A 128 23.70 -7.43 4.58
N GLY A 129 23.43 -6.38 5.35
CA GLY A 129 22.95 -5.09 4.86
C GLY A 129 24.05 -4.20 4.28
N ALA A 130 23.65 -2.98 3.91
CA ALA A 130 24.51 -2.02 3.27
C ALA A 130 24.10 -0.58 3.63
N LYS A 131 25.11 0.23 3.96
CA LYS A 131 25.01 1.68 4.15
C LYS A 131 26.07 2.38 3.30
N ASP A 132 26.35 3.65 3.59
CA ASP A 132 27.27 4.51 2.84
C ASP A 132 28.61 3.87 2.49
N ASP A 133 29.22 3.09 3.38
CA ASP A 133 30.49 2.40 3.10
C ASP A 133 30.41 1.47 1.88
N TYR A 134 29.29 0.78 1.69
CA TYR A 134 29.04 -0.07 0.54
C TYR A 134 28.75 0.77 -0.72
N TYR A 135 27.79 1.70 -0.63
CA TYR A 135 27.31 2.46 -1.80
C TYR A 135 28.38 3.43 -2.35
N ASN A 136 29.20 4.02 -1.49
CA ASN A 136 30.35 4.85 -1.91
C ASN A 136 31.50 4.03 -2.53
N GLY A 137 31.50 2.71 -2.36
CA GLY A 137 32.44 1.80 -3.01
C GLY A 137 32.05 1.37 -4.43
N LEU A 138 30.84 1.72 -4.90
CA LEU A 138 30.35 1.35 -6.23
C LEU A 138 31.06 2.14 -7.34
N THR A 139 31.04 1.60 -8.57
CA THR A 139 31.60 2.26 -9.77
C THR A 139 31.03 3.67 -9.98
N LYS A 140 29.75 3.86 -9.65
CA LYS A 140 29.08 5.16 -9.58
C LYS A 140 28.63 5.33 -8.13
N PRO A 141 29.41 6.01 -7.29
CA PRO A 141 29.13 6.11 -5.86
C PRO A 141 27.93 7.02 -5.58
N TYR A 142 27.17 6.67 -4.55
CA TYR A 142 26.08 7.44 -3.97
C TYR A 142 25.93 7.06 -2.49
N ASN A 143 25.13 7.82 -1.74
CA ASN A 143 24.85 7.53 -0.33
C ASN A 143 23.56 6.71 -0.19
N ALA A 144 23.45 5.95 0.89
CA ALA A 144 22.17 5.42 1.33
C ALA A 144 21.19 6.56 1.59
N HIS A 145 19.89 6.32 1.39
CA HIS A 145 18.90 7.38 1.55
C HIS A 145 18.63 7.72 3.03
N GLU A 146 18.64 6.71 3.91
CA GLU A 146 18.35 6.83 5.34
C GLU A 146 17.03 7.55 5.64
N ASN A 147 16.05 7.35 4.77
CA ASN A 147 14.76 8.01 4.82
C ASN A 147 13.69 7.15 4.15
N GLN A 148 12.45 7.63 4.20
CA GLN A 148 11.34 7.07 3.45
C GLN A 148 11.65 7.04 1.95
N LEU A 149 11.32 5.92 1.32
CA LEU A 149 11.39 5.74 -0.12
C LEU A 149 10.42 6.70 -0.79
N GLN A 150 10.88 7.38 -1.83
CA GLN A 150 10.05 8.29 -2.64
C GLN A 150 9.33 7.56 -3.77
N SER A 151 9.86 6.40 -4.19
CA SER A 151 9.29 5.57 -5.24
C SER A 151 9.61 4.10 -5.00
N VAL A 152 8.74 3.21 -5.47
CA VAL A 152 9.03 1.76 -5.46
C VAL A 152 10.28 1.44 -6.29
N TYR A 153 10.59 2.24 -7.32
CA TYR A 153 11.78 2.03 -8.15
C TYR A 153 13.10 2.29 -7.42
N GLU A 154 13.07 2.98 -6.29
CA GLU A 154 14.24 3.16 -5.42
C GLU A 154 14.76 1.83 -4.88
N LEU A 155 13.93 0.77 -4.85
CA LEU A 155 14.41 -0.59 -4.59
C LEU A 155 15.56 -0.99 -5.51
N LEU A 156 15.63 -0.50 -6.75
CA LEU A 156 16.70 -0.82 -7.70
C LEU A 156 18.06 -0.19 -7.33
N ASP A 157 18.08 0.77 -6.40
CA ASP A 157 19.29 1.36 -5.86
C ASP A 157 19.81 0.62 -4.62
N ILE A 158 19.01 -0.31 -4.07
CA ILE A 158 19.31 -1.07 -2.86
C ILE A 158 20.06 -2.35 -3.23
N LYS A 159 21.11 -2.65 -2.46
CA LYS A 159 21.88 -3.90 -2.61
C LYS A 159 20.97 -5.14 -2.61
N GLY A 160 21.16 -6.02 -3.58
CA GLY A 160 20.45 -7.30 -3.71
C GLY A 160 19.15 -7.24 -4.53
N PHE A 161 18.65 -6.05 -4.86
CA PHE A 161 17.50 -5.88 -5.74
C PHE A 161 17.95 -5.71 -7.20
N THR A 162 17.15 -6.26 -8.11
CA THR A 162 17.43 -6.26 -9.56
C THR A 162 16.15 -5.98 -10.33
N PRO A 163 16.23 -5.54 -11.60
CA PRO A 163 15.05 -5.42 -12.43
C PRO A 163 14.22 -6.71 -12.49
N GLN A 164 14.88 -7.89 -12.50
CA GLN A 164 14.18 -9.18 -12.56
C GLN A 164 13.31 -9.46 -11.34
N ASN A 165 13.78 -9.19 -10.12
CA ASN A 165 13.02 -9.49 -8.90
C ASN A 165 12.08 -8.36 -8.45
N VAL A 166 12.23 -7.14 -9.00
CA VAL A 166 11.34 -6.01 -8.69
C VAL A 166 10.22 -5.85 -9.73
N LEU A 167 10.56 -5.93 -11.02
CA LEU A 167 9.68 -5.50 -12.12
C LEU A 167 8.97 -6.64 -12.85
N TYR A 168 9.42 -7.87 -12.66
CA TYR A 168 8.90 -9.03 -13.37
C TYR A 168 8.51 -10.13 -12.38
N PRO A 169 7.49 -10.93 -12.69
CA PRO A 169 7.22 -12.18 -12.00
C PRO A 169 8.47 -13.06 -11.96
N VAL A 170 8.62 -13.82 -10.87
CA VAL A 170 9.67 -14.83 -10.80
C VAL A 170 9.23 -16.02 -11.65
N ASP A 171 10.01 -16.37 -12.68
CA ASP A 171 9.73 -17.52 -13.55
C ASP A 171 9.82 -18.84 -12.76
N ASN A 172 8.75 -19.23 -12.08
CA ASN A 172 8.64 -20.53 -11.41
C ASN A 172 8.28 -21.63 -12.43
N THR A 173 9.19 -21.92 -13.35
CA THR A 173 9.07 -23.05 -14.29
C THR A 173 9.20 -24.43 -13.60
N SER A 174 9.28 -24.47 -12.27
CA SER A 174 9.27 -25.67 -11.44
C SER A 174 8.12 -25.59 -10.41
N SER A 175 6.88 -25.61 -10.90
CA SER A 175 5.69 -25.67 -10.07
C SER A 175 5.55 -27.03 -9.37
N THR A 176 6.26 -27.21 -8.25
CA THR A 176 5.83 -28.14 -7.21
C THR A 176 4.57 -27.58 -6.57
N SER A 177 3.48 -28.35 -6.58
CA SER A 177 2.22 -28.02 -5.90
C SER A 177 2.49 -27.56 -4.47
N GLY A 178 2.34 -26.26 -4.20
CA GLY A 178 2.67 -25.64 -2.92
C GLY A 178 3.44 -24.30 -2.99
N SER A 179 3.74 -23.76 -4.18
CA SER A 179 4.28 -22.40 -4.28
C SER A 179 3.23 -21.37 -3.83
N SER A 180 3.60 -20.52 -2.88
CA SER A 180 2.77 -19.38 -2.46
C SER A 180 2.46 -18.48 -3.67
N ALA A 181 1.21 -18.03 -3.80
CA ALA A 181 0.76 -17.15 -4.90
C ALA A 181 1.56 -15.83 -4.99
N LEU A 182 2.25 -15.46 -3.92
CA LEU A 182 3.20 -14.34 -3.87
C LEU A 182 4.40 -14.51 -4.82
N ASN A 183 4.79 -15.73 -5.18
CA ASN A 183 5.96 -15.98 -6.02
C ASN A 183 5.71 -15.69 -7.51
N ASP A 184 4.45 -15.57 -7.91
CA ASP A 184 4.06 -15.41 -9.32
C ASP A 184 3.80 -13.93 -9.69
N LEU A 185 3.96 -13.00 -8.74
CA LEU A 185 3.78 -11.56 -8.94
C LEU A 185 5.11 -10.82 -8.92
N ALA A 186 5.17 -9.71 -9.65
CA ALA A 186 6.30 -8.79 -9.52
C ALA A 186 6.18 -8.02 -8.19
N LEU A 187 7.30 -7.70 -7.54
CA LEU A 187 7.26 -6.96 -6.27
C LEU A 187 6.52 -5.62 -6.41
N VAL A 188 6.69 -4.92 -7.55
CA VAL A 188 5.99 -3.66 -7.87
C VAL A 188 4.46 -3.79 -7.93
N GLU A 189 3.92 -5.00 -8.10
CA GLU A 189 2.48 -5.25 -8.11
C GLU A 189 1.90 -5.33 -6.70
N VAL A 190 2.69 -5.70 -5.70
CA VAL A 190 2.23 -5.92 -4.31
C VAL A 190 2.65 -4.83 -3.32
N VAL A 191 3.59 -3.95 -3.70
CA VAL A 191 4.08 -2.87 -2.82
C VAL A 191 3.79 -1.46 -3.34
N THR A 192 3.76 -0.50 -2.42
CA THR A 192 3.67 0.95 -2.66
C THR A 192 4.65 1.68 -1.72
N THR A 193 4.86 2.98 -1.93
CA THR A 193 5.59 3.86 -0.99
C THR A 193 4.66 4.78 -0.20
N LEU A 194 3.37 4.78 -0.52
CA LEU A 194 2.39 5.57 0.18
C LEU A 194 1.02 4.90 0.07
N ASN A 195 0.41 4.67 1.22
CA ASN A 195 -1.03 4.54 1.35
C ASN A 195 -1.47 5.22 2.65
N TYR A 196 -2.67 5.79 2.63
CA TYR A 196 -3.31 6.28 3.83
C TYR A 196 -4.83 6.23 3.70
N SER A 197 -5.51 6.24 4.83
CA SER A 197 -6.96 6.29 4.90
C SER A 197 -7.40 7.21 6.02
N ALA A 198 -8.67 7.62 6.04
CA ALA A 198 -9.23 8.33 7.19
C ALA A 198 -9.12 7.47 8.45
N ALA A 199 -8.76 8.08 9.59
CA ALA A 199 -8.83 7.47 10.91
C ALA A 199 -10.21 7.69 11.53
N THR A 200 -11.27 7.25 10.84
CA THR A 200 -12.66 7.47 11.26
C THR A 200 -13.30 6.20 11.85
N THR A 201 -14.34 6.41 12.66
CA THR A 201 -15.26 5.37 13.14
C THR A 201 -16.25 5.00 12.04
N PRO A 202 -17.06 3.93 12.21
CA PRO A 202 -18.13 3.58 11.27
C PRO A 202 -19.18 4.70 11.08
N GLU A 203 -19.32 5.61 12.04
CA GLU A 203 -20.22 6.77 11.94
C GLU A 203 -19.57 7.98 11.26
N GLY A 204 -18.29 7.90 10.89
CA GLY A 204 -17.53 8.99 10.27
C GLY A 204 -16.83 9.94 11.27
N ASP A 205 -16.96 9.71 12.58
CA ASP A 205 -16.27 10.49 13.60
C ASP A 205 -14.77 10.14 13.66
N GLY A 206 -13.92 11.03 14.18
CA GLY A 206 -12.51 10.71 14.41
C GLY A 206 -12.32 9.61 15.46
N ARG A 207 -11.41 8.66 15.21
CA ARG A 207 -11.04 7.62 16.17
C ARG A 207 -10.41 8.22 17.44
N VAL A 208 -10.68 7.60 18.58
CA VAL A 208 -10.12 8.01 19.87
C VAL A 208 -8.66 7.58 19.94
N ASN A 209 -7.76 8.58 19.97
CA ASN A 209 -6.34 8.33 20.24
C ASN A 209 -6.14 7.94 21.71
N VAL A 210 -5.86 6.66 21.97
CA VAL A 210 -5.66 6.11 23.32
C VAL A 210 -4.45 6.73 24.04
N ASN A 211 -3.51 7.30 23.29
CA ASN A 211 -2.31 7.95 23.81
C ASN A 211 -2.50 9.45 24.07
N ASN A 212 -3.68 10.02 23.82
CA ASN A 212 -3.92 11.42 24.11
C ASN A 212 -3.73 11.69 25.62
N PRO A 213 -2.81 12.59 26.03
CA PRO A 213 -2.55 12.88 27.44
C PRO A 213 -3.74 13.53 28.15
N GLN A 214 -4.67 14.13 27.41
CA GLN A 214 -5.89 14.74 27.94
C GLN A 214 -7.08 13.75 28.04
N LEU A 215 -6.88 12.50 27.59
CA LEU A 215 -7.91 11.47 27.64
C LEU A 215 -8.14 11.01 29.09
N ASN A 216 -9.36 11.18 29.59
CA ASN A 216 -9.79 10.71 30.90
C ASN A 216 -10.73 9.49 30.76
N ALA A 217 -11.01 8.78 31.84
CA ALA A 217 -11.79 7.54 31.72
C ALA A 217 -13.25 7.79 31.28
N GLN A 218 -13.87 8.88 31.74
CA GLN A 218 -15.27 9.20 31.42
C GLN A 218 -15.47 9.59 29.95
N ASN A 219 -14.60 10.45 29.40
CA ASN A 219 -14.71 10.82 27.99
C ASN A 219 -14.29 9.66 27.08
N PHE A 220 -13.25 8.90 27.46
CA PHE A 220 -12.84 7.72 26.70
C PHE A 220 -13.94 6.66 26.63
N SER A 221 -14.57 6.33 27.77
CA SER A 221 -15.67 5.39 27.85
C SER A 221 -16.83 5.76 26.93
N GLN A 222 -17.20 7.04 26.89
CA GLN A 222 -18.28 7.54 26.03
C GLN A 222 -17.91 7.51 24.54
N GLN A 223 -16.75 8.05 24.16
CA GLN A 223 -16.35 8.16 22.76
C GLN A 223 -16.02 6.81 22.12
N ALA A 224 -15.29 5.95 22.84
CA ALA A 224 -14.95 4.61 22.36
C ALA A 224 -16.05 3.57 22.63
N GLN A 225 -17.15 3.96 23.28
CA GLN A 225 -18.27 3.08 23.62
C GLN A 225 -17.82 1.81 24.38
N ILE A 226 -17.00 2.00 25.41
CA ILE A 226 -16.50 0.92 26.28
C ILE A 226 -16.90 1.15 27.73
N PRO A 227 -16.98 0.11 28.58
CA PRO A 227 -17.25 0.29 30.00
C PRO A 227 -16.24 1.20 30.69
N LEU A 228 -16.69 1.99 31.69
CA LEU A 228 -15.82 2.93 32.40
C LEU A 228 -14.60 2.25 33.05
N GLN A 229 -14.77 1.04 33.58
CA GLN A 229 -13.68 0.25 34.17
C GLN A 229 -12.65 -0.17 33.11
N THR A 230 -13.10 -0.55 31.92
CA THR A 230 -12.24 -0.86 30.78
C THR A 230 -11.41 0.35 30.36
N ALA A 231 -12.03 1.53 30.28
CA ALA A 231 -11.34 2.78 29.98
C ALA A 231 -10.26 3.10 31.03
N GLN A 232 -10.57 2.93 32.33
CA GLN A 232 -9.61 3.10 33.42
C GLN A 232 -8.43 2.12 33.31
N GLN A 233 -8.69 0.86 32.99
CA GLN A 233 -7.67 -0.17 32.83
C GLN A 233 -6.73 0.12 31.65
N ILE A 234 -7.27 0.50 30.49
CA ILE A 234 -6.46 0.85 29.32
C ILE A 234 -5.58 2.08 29.63
N ILE A 235 -6.14 3.12 30.26
CA ILE A 235 -5.36 4.31 30.66
C ILE A 235 -4.26 3.95 31.67
N ALA A 236 -4.54 3.07 32.64
CA ALA A 236 -3.54 2.60 33.59
C ALA A 236 -2.41 1.82 32.89
N GLN A 237 -2.75 0.93 31.95
CA GLN A 237 -1.77 0.14 31.19
C GLN A 237 -0.99 0.96 30.16
N ARG A 238 -1.51 2.09 29.70
CA ARG A 238 -0.72 3.04 28.90
C ARG A 238 0.51 3.52 29.67
N GLY A 239 0.34 3.82 30.97
CA GLY A 239 1.41 4.31 31.83
C GLY A 239 2.51 3.28 32.14
N THR A 240 2.27 1.99 31.85
CA THR A 240 3.24 0.91 32.03
C THR A 240 4.03 0.59 30.75
N GLN A 241 3.64 1.17 29.61
CA GLN A 241 4.37 0.98 28.35
C GLN A 241 5.80 1.57 28.45
N PRO A 242 6.81 0.99 27.77
CA PRO A 242 8.21 1.43 27.89
C PRO A 242 8.45 2.91 27.59
N ASN A 243 7.66 3.50 26.69
CA ASN A 243 7.71 4.90 26.28
C ASN A 243 6.50 5.71 26.80
N GLY A 244 5.69 5.14 27.70
CA GLY A 244 4.46 5.75 28.22
C GLY A 244 3.31 5.85 27.21
N ALA A 245 3.38 5.14 26.09
CA ALA A 245 2.36 5.12 25.05
C ALA A 245 2.22 3.74 24.41
N PHE A 246 1.03 3.39 23.96
CA PHE A 246 0.86 2.24 23.07
C PHE A 246 1.44 2.57 21.70
N THR A 247 2.22 1.68 21.09
CA THR A 247 2.73 1.84 19.72
C THR A 247 1.88 1.11 18.70
N ALA A 248 0.98 0.24 19.14
CA ALA A 248 0.13 -0.60 18.30
C ALA A 248 -1.21 -0.90 19.00
N LEU A 249 -2.29 -1.13 18.24
CA LEU A 249 -3.59 -1.48 18.80
C LEU A 249 -3.59 -2.90 19.37
N SER A 250 -2.76 -3.80 18.87
CA SER A 250 -2.54 -5.12 19.49
C SER A 250 -2.09 -5.03 20.96
N GLN A 251 -1.37 -3.99 21.36
CA GLN A 251 -0.99 -3.78 22.76
C GLN A 251 -2.19 -3.37 23.62
N VAL A 252 -3.15 -2.63 23.05
CA VAL A 252 -4.44 -2.32 23.72
C VAL A 252 -5.27 -3.59 23.88
N LEU A 253 -5.30 -4.44 22.85
CA LEU A 253 -5.97 -5.75 22.90
C LEU A 253 -5.34 -6.69 23.94
N ALA A 254 -4.03 -6.59 24.15
CA ALA A 254 -3.28 -7.37 25.13
C ALA A 254 -3.48 -6.91 26.59
N VAL A 255 -4.16 -5.77 26.82
CA VAL A 255 -4.53 -5.34 28.18
C VAL A 255 -5.38 -6.44 28.84
N PRO A 256 -5.08 -6.85 30.08
CA PRO A 256 -5.79 -7.95 30.74
C PRO A 256 -7.31 -7.76 30.74
N GLY A 257 -8.03 -8.76 30.22
CA GLY A 257 -9.49 -8.77 30.15
C GLY A 257 -10.10 -8.18 28.88
N ILE A 258 -9.30 -7.56 28.01
CA ILE A 258 -9.80 -6.95 26.75
C ILE A 258 -10.07 -7.99 25.68
N ILE A 259 -9.08 -8.82 25.33
CA ILE A 259 -9.20 -9.78 24.22
C ILE A 259 -10.36 -10.78 24.38
N ASN A 260 -10.75 -11.09 25.62
CA ASN A 260 -11.86 -12.01 25.92
C ASN A 260 -13.23 -11.33 25.92
N ASN A 261 -13.28 -10.00 25.82
CA ASN A 261 -14.52 -9.23 25.76
C ASN A 261 -14.77 -8.78 24.32
N GLN A 262 -15.53 -9.58 23.58
CA GLN A 262 -15.78 -9.36 22.17
C GLN A 262 -16.32 -7.95 21.87
N ALA A 263 -17.24 -7.42 22.70
CA ALA A 263 -17.77 -6.07 22.50
C ALA A 263 -16.67 -5.00 22.61
N VAL A 264 -15.74 -5.15 23.54
CA VAL A 264 -14.60 -4.24 23.68
C VAL A 264 -13.60 -4.42 22.55
N VAL A 265 -13.33 -5.65 22.11
CA VAL A 265 -12.47 -5.90 20.93
C VAL A 265 -13.00 -5.17 19.70
N ARG A 266 -14.31 -5.22 19.44
CA ARG A 266 -14.94 -4.46 18.35
C ARG A 266 -14.67 -2.97 18.49
N SER A 267 -14.87 -2.40 19.68
CA SER A 267 -14.58 -0.99 19.95
C SER A 267 -13.10 -0.64 19.75
N VAL A 268 -12.16 -1.52 20.11
CA VAL A 268 -10.72 -1.29 19.88
C VAL A 268 -10.40 -1.23 18.38
N LEU A 269 -10.95 -2.16 17.59
CA LEU A 269 -10.70 -2.22 16.14
C LEU A 269 -11.30 -1.04 15.38
N ASP A 270 -12.53 -0.65 15.74
CA ASP A 270 -13.32 0.27 14.92
C ASP A 270 -13.27 1.72 15.41
N ARG A 271 -12.96 1.96 16.70
CA ARG A 271 -13.08 3.28 17.32
C ARG A 271 -11.80 3.87 17.88
N MET A 272 -10.71 3.10 17.94
CA MET A 272 -9.46 3.55 18.57
C MET A 272 -8.32 3.72 17.57
N SER A 273 -7.38 4.58 17.93
CA SER A 273 -6.07 4.71 17.28
C SER A 273 -4.97 4.88 18.34
N VAL A 274 -3.73 4.59 17.97
CA VAL A 274 -2.54 4.85 18.81
C VAL A 274 -1.75 6.08 18.36
N ALA A 275 -2.00 6.54 17.13
CA ALA A 275 -1.37 7.72 16.57
C ALA A 275 -2.33 8.93 16.65
N PRO A 276 -1.79 10.14 16.89
CA PRO A 276 -2.56 11.37 16.68
C PRO A 276 -2.80 11.59 15.18
N GLY A 277 -3.88 12.29 14.85
CA GLY A 277 -4.19 12.71 13.48
C GLY A 277 -5.43 12.05 12.90
N GLU A 278 -5.78 12.51 11.71
CA GLU A 278 -6.98 12.10 10.98
C GLU A 278 -6.72 10.99 9.96
N GLN A 279 -5.47 10.49 9.91
CA GLN A 279 -5.03 9.51 8.91
C GLN A 279 -4.45 8.25 9.56
N LEU A 280 -4.76 7.10 8.97
CA LEU A 280 -4.08 5.84 9.19
C LEU A 280 -3.10 5.64 8.04
N ILE A 281 -1.81 5.51 8.34
CA ILE A 281 -0.75 5.30 7.33
C ILE A 281 -0.33 3.84 7.36
N GLY A 282 -0.06 3.26 6.20
CA GLY A 282 0.48 1.90 6.09
C GLY A 282 -0.54 0.77 6.25
N LYS A 283 -1.83 1.11 6.36
CA LYS A 283 -2.90 0.13 6.53
C LYS A 283 -3.40 -0.35 5.17
N ILE A 284 -3.63 -1.65 5.08
CA ILE A 284 -4.08 -2.33 3.87
C ILE A 284 -5.61 -2.37 3.85
N ASN A 285 -6.21 -1.90 2.77
CA ASN A 285 -7.65 -1.91 2.54
C ASN A 285 -8.13 -3.32 2.20
N ILE A 286 -8.87 -3.93 3.13
CA ILE A 286 -9.36 -5.30 3.00
C ILE A 286 -10.41 -5.47 1.90
N ASN A 287 -11.01 -4.40 1.41
CA ASN A 287 -12.01 -4.44 0.35
C ASN A 287 -11.39 -4.48 -1.05
N THR A 288 -10.11 -4.16 -1.18
CA THR A 288 -9.39 -4.07 -2.47
C THR A 288 -8.12 -4.94 -2.51
N ALA A 289 -7.52 -5.27 -1.36
CA ALA A 289 -6.28 -6.04 -1.29
C ALA A 289 -6.40 -7.46 -1.86
N PRO A 290 -5.53 -7.94 -2.76
CA PRO A 290 -5.55 -9.34 -3.19
C PRO A 290 -5.11 -10.28 -2.06
N GLU A 291 -5.45 -11.56 -2.18
CA GLU A 291 -5.05 -12.59 -1.20
C GLU A 291 -3.54 -12.61 -0.95
N THR A 292 -2.75 -12.37 -2.00
CA THR A 292 -1.29 -12.34 -1.93
C THR A 292 -0.78 -11.25 -0.98
N VAL A 293 -1.34 -10.04 -1.06
CA VAL A 293 -0.99 -8.93 -0.15
C VAL A 293 -1.41 -9.25 1.29
N LEU A 294 -2.58 -9.86 1.48
CA LEU A 294 -3.06 -10.25 2.81
C LEU A 294 -2.17 -11.31 3.45
N GLN A 295 -1.68 -12.28 2.68
CA GLN A 295 -0.76 -13.33 3.15
C GLN A 295 0.61 -12.80 3.60
N ALA A 296 1.00 -11.59 3.18
CA ALA A 296 2.21 -10.98 3.67
C ALA A 296 2.12 -10.55 5.14
N ILE A 297 0.91 -10.46 5.70
CA ILE A 297 0.66 -10.03 7.07
C ILE A 297 0.84 -11.21 8.04
N PRO A 298 1.77 -11.13 9.01
CA PRO A 298 1.92 -12.16 10.03
C PRO A 298 0.60 -12.39 10.79
N GLY A 299 0.16 -13.65 10.88
CA GLY A 299 -1.11 -14.02 11.49
C GLY A 299 -2.28 -14.17 10.51
N ILE A 300 -2.09 -13.88 9.22
CA ILE A 300 -3.06 -14.15 8.15
C ILE A 300 -2.51 -15.27 7.27
N SER A 301 -3.01 -16.50 7.48
CA SER A 301 -2.66 -17.64 6.63
C SER A 301 -3.30 -17.55 5.25
N GLN A 302 -2.88 -18.41 4.32
CA GLN A 302 -3.53 -18.55 3.01
C GLN A 302 -5.04 -18.80 3.15
N ASP A 303 -5.45 -19.74 4.00
CA ASP A 303 -6.87 -20.05 4.23
C ASP A 303 -7.65 -18.84 4.76
N ILE A 304 -7.05 -18.06 5.67
CA ILE A 304 -7.67 -16.83 6.20
C ILE A 304 -7.76 -15.77 5.10
N ALA A 305 -6.71 -15.57 4.30
CA ALA A 305 -6.71 -14.61 3.21
C ALA A 305 -7.80 -14.95 2.16
N THR A 306 -7.89 -16.22 1.76
CA THR A 306 -8.97 -16.70 0.88
C THR A 306 -10.34 -16.47 1.51
N GLN A 307 -10.53 -16.77 2.80
CA GLN A 307 -11.80 -16.49 3.48
C GLN A 307 -12.14 -15.00 3.53
N ILE A 308 -11.18 -14.10 3.70
CA ILE A 308 -11.41 -12.65 3.68
C ILE A 308 -11.90 -12.23 2.30
N VAL A 309 -11.26 -12.70 1.23
CA VAL A 309 -11.60 -12.31 -0.15
C VAL A 309 -12.92 -12.93 -0.60
N ASP A 310 -13.11 -14.23 -0.40
CA ASP A 310 -14.32 -14.96 -0.81
C ASP A 310 -15.58 -14.49 -0.07
N ASN A 311 -15.44 -14.05 1.18
CA ASN A 311 -16.56 -13.58 2.00
C ASN A 311 -16.71 -12.06 2.03
N ARG A 312 -16.07 -11.32 1.10
CA ARG A 312 -16.33 -9.88 0.95
C ARG A 312 -17.82 -9.64 0.72
N PRO A 313 -18.51 -8.87 1.57
CA PRO A 313 -19.90 -8.51 1.34
C PRO A 313 -20.04 -7.69 0.05
N THR A 314 -21.22 -7.71 -0.57
CA THR A 314 -21.59 -6.69 -1.55
C THR A 314 -21.53 -5.31 -0.89
N GLY A 315 -20.84 -4.36 -1.50
CA GLY A 315 -20.50 -3.08 -0.90
C GLY A 315 -19.32 -3.10 0.09
N GLY A 316 -18.62 -4.24 0.22
CA GLY A 316 -17.45 -4.41 1.07
C GLY A 316 -17.74 -4.46 2.57
N TYR A 317 -16.68 -4.74 3.34
CA TYR A 317 -16.67 -4.58 4.79
C TYR A 317 -16.73 -3.08 5.14
N THR A 318 -17.58 -2.74 6.11
CA THR A 318 -17.77 -1.36 6.60
C THR A 318 -16.96 -1.06 7.85
N GLN A 319 -16.54 -2.11 8.58
CA GLN A 319 -15.75 -2.00 9.80
C GLN A 319 -14.83 -3.22 9.96
N LEU A 320 -13.67 -3.05 10.61
CA LEU A 320 -12.69 -4.11 10.77
C LEU A 320 -13.21 -5.26 11.63
N SER A 321 -14.08 -4.96 12.60
CA SER A 321 -14.62 -5.97 13.49
C SER A 321 -15.57 -6.99 12.86
N GLU A 322 -15.95 -6.82 11.59
CA GLU A 322 -16.64 -7.85 10.80
C GLU A 322 -15.76 -9.09 10.57
N LEU A 323 -14.43 -8.90 10.51
CA LEU A 323 -13.46 -9.98 10.35
C LEU A 323 -13.39 -10.92 11.56
N LEU A 324 -13.94 -10.52 12.72
CA LEU A 324 -14.02 -11.40 13.89
C LEU A 324 -14.88 -12.66 13.66
N SER A 325 -15.66 -12.69 12.58
CA SER A 325 -16.41 -13.88 12.15
C SER A 325 -15.52 -14.93 11.45
N ILE A 326 -14.37 -14.51 10.91
CA ILE A 326 -13.39 -15.35 10.22
C ILE A 326 -12.40 -15.94 11.22
N GLY A 327 -11.90 -15.11 12.14
CA GLY A 327 -10.93 -15.50 13.15
C GLY A 327 -11.05 -14.66 14.41
N SER A 328 -10.67 -15.21 15.56
CA SER A 328 -10.74 -14.51 16.84
C SER A 328 -9.56 -14.80 17.78
N ASP A 329 -8.56 -15.55 17.32
CA ASP A 329 -7.35 -15.74 18.09
C ASP A 329 -6.53 -14.43 18.16
N GLN A 330 -5.68 -14.34 19.18
CA GLN A 330 -4.94 -13.12 19.47
C GLN A 330 -4.01 -12.69 18.33
N ALA A 331 -3.42 -13.65 17.60
CA ALA A 331 -2.51 -13.33 16.51
C ALA A 331 -3.27 -12.71 15.34
N PHE A 332 -4.38 -13.32 14.93
CA PHE A 332 -5.24 -12.78 13.87
C PHE A 332 -5.83 -11.41 14.24
N VAL A 333 -6.40 -11.27 15.43
CA VAL A 333 -7.03 -9.99 15.83
C VAL A 333 -5.98 -8.88 15.95
N GLY A 334 -4.76 -9.21 16.41
CA GLY A 334 -3.63 -8.27 16.39
C GLY A 334 -3.23 -7.86 14.98
N ALA A 335 -3.16 -8.81 14.04
CA ALA A 335 -2.88 -8.54 12.63
C ALA A 335 -3.92 -7.61 12.00
N VAL A 336 -5.22 -7.87 12.25
CA VAL A 336 -6.32 -7.02 11.80
C VAL A 336 -6.19 -5.60 12.36
N ALA A 337 -5.94 -5.47 13.67
CA ALA A 337 -5.80 -4.19 14.35
C ALA A 337 -4.64 -3.34 13.79
N ASP A 338 -3.51 -3.99 13.54
CA ASP A 338 -2.25 -3.30 13.27
C ASP A 338 -1.92 -3.16 11.78
N SER A 339 -2.56 -3.92 10.89
CA SER A 339 -2.20 -3.91 9.46
C SER A 339 -3.33 -3.52 8.52
N LEU A 340 -4.60 -3.55 8.97
CA LEU A 340 -5.75 -3.45 8.07
C LEU A 340 -6.58 -2.17 8.28
N ASN A 341 -7.31 -1.78 7.24
CA ASN A 341 -8.42 -0.82 7.27
C ASN A 341 -9.52 -1.28 6.27
N VAL A 342 -10.58 -0.49 6.11
CA VAL A 342 -11.67 -0.73 5.13
C VAL A 342 -11.79 0.35 4.05
N ASN A 343 -10.80 1.25 3.96
CA ASN A 343 -10.92 2.49 3.19
C ASN A 343 -9.56 2.98 2.66
N SER A 344 -9.58 3.93 1.72
CA SER A 344 -8.39 4.52 1.10
C SER A 344 -8.66 5.98 0.72
N GLN A 345 -7.60 6.79 0.55
CA GLN A 345 -7.69 8.19 0.15
C GLN A 345 -6.62 8.60 -0.86
#